data_AF-A0A0N4WHG1-F1
#
_entry.id   AF-A0A0N4WHG1-F1
#
_cell.length_a   1.000
_cell.length_b   1.000
_cell.length_c   1.000
_cell.angle_alpha   90.00
_cell.angle_beta   90.00
_cell.angle_gamma   90.00
#
_symmetry.space_group_name_H-M   'P 1'
#
loop_
_entity.id
_entity.type
_entity.pdbx_description
1 polymer ?
#
loop_
_entity_poly.entity_id
_entity_poly.type
_entity_poly.pdbx_seq_one_letter_code
_entity_poly.pdbx_strand_id
1 'polypeptide(L)'
;MIAAPFIMNTLSLNSSDSGKQVLEIGLGGGTFDMGLHELKPDVNITAVDIDEVAKKVAFKYFGVEDSKNHHSVIEDGVKFVEDAKSKGRKFDVVAIDACDDYYWLPCPGESLRSEKFLRTLKEVMTDKGTLTVNFLSRPGVNHSKWHEGLRNYQKVFPTCFEFKGLSNNFVLICVPYKVEETLQSRQLYKERLDEVMSALNLTATLQGYAVLNFLNNY
;
A
#
# COMPACT_ATOMS: atom_id res chain seq x y z
N MET A 1 6.68 -0.67 0.04
CA MET A 1 5.25 -1.05 -0.05
C MET A 1 5.05 -2.55 -0.03
N ILE A 2 5.68 -3.32 -0.93
CA ILE A 2 5.50 -4.79 -1.02
C ILE A 2 5.72 -5.57 0.29
N ALA A 3 6.63 -5.11 1.16
CA ALA A 3 6.86 -5.73 2.47
C ALA A 3 5.68 -5.60 3.45
N ALA A 4 4.85 -4.56 3.32
CA ALA A 4 3.79 -4.23 4.27
C ALA A 4 2.80 -5.38 4.54
N PRO A 5 2.18 -6.02 3.52
CA PRO A 5 1.25 -7.12 3.76
C PRO A 5 1.86 -8.33 4.46
N PHE A 6 3.17 -8.57 4.32
CA PHE A 6 3.89 -9.63 5.04
C PHE A 6 4.18 -9.23 6.49
N ILE A 7 4.63 -8.00 6.73
CA ILE A 7 4.88 -7.47 8.09
C ILE A 7 3.58 -7.50 8.92
N MET A 8 2.45 -7.18 8.29
CA MET A 8 1.14 -7.21 8.95
C MET A 8 0.51 -8.62 9.00
N ASN A 9 1.15 -9.61 8.37
CA ASN A 9 0.69 -11.00 8.28
C ASN A 9 -0.70 -11.13 7.60
N THR A 10 -1.00 -10.24 6.67
CA THR A 10 -2.14 -10.37 5.74
C THR A 10 -1.83 -11.37 4.63
N LEU A 11 -0.58 -11.34 4.15
CA LEU A 11 0.02 -12.36 3.29
C LEU A 11 1.10 -13.11 4.07
N SER A 12 1.25 -14.40 3.82
CA SER A 12 2.25 -15.26 4.43
C SER A 12 3.55 -15.22 3.65
N LEU A 13 4.70 -15.37 4.30
CA LEU A 13 5.96 -15.58 3.58
C LEU A 13 5.99 -16.94 2.85
N ASN A 14 5.42 -17.99 3.47
CA ASN A 14 5.63 -19.37 3.06
C ASN A 14 4.40 -20.04 2.43
N SER A 15 3.20 -19.47 2.59
CA SER A 15 1.96 -19.96 1.99
C SER A 15 1.72 -19.34 0.61
N SER A 16 0.95 -20.00 -0.27
CA SER A 16 0.62 -19.40 -1.57
C SER A 16 -0.37 -18.24 -1.47
N ASP A 17 -1.12 -18.14 -0.36
CA ASP A 17 -2.17 -17.15 -0.14
C ASP A 17 -3.24 -17.16 -1.23
N SER A 18 -3.48 -18.33 -1.83
CA SER A 18 -4.42 -18.51 -2.94
C SER A 18 -5.81 -17.96 -2.65
N GLY A 19 -6.34 -17.18 -3.58
CA GLY A 19 -7.66 -16.56 -3.47
C GLY A 19 -7.70 -15.24 -2.71
N LYS A 20 -6.60 -14.82 -2.07
CA LYS A 20 -6.48 -13.46 -1.52
C LYS A 20 -6.60 -12.42 -2.62
N GLN A 21 -7.25 -11.31 -2.29
CA GLN A 21 -7.55 -10.24 -3.25
C GLN A 21 -6.68 -9.02 -2.95
N VAL A 22 -5.99 -8.52 -3.97
CA VAL A 22 -5.14 -7.32 -3.88
C VAL A 22 -5.66 -6.28 -4.85
N LEU A 23 -5.82 -5.05 -4.35
CA LEU A 23 -6.09 -3.87 -5.15
C LEU A 23 -4.86 -2.97 -5.12
N GLU A 24 -4.35 -2.60 -6.28
CA GLU A 24 -3.42 -1.48 -6.44
C GLU A 24 -4.12 -0.33 -7.14
N ILE A 25 -3.96 0.89 -6.61
CA ILE A 25 -4.38 2.14 -7.24
C ILE A 25 -3.11 2.89 -7.64
N GLY A 26 -2.89 3.00 -8.95
CA GLY A 26 -1.65 3.45 -9.59
C GLY A 26 -0.81 2.26 -10.05
N LEU A 27 -0.91 1.89 -11.33
CA LEU A 27 -0.09 0.83 -11.94
C LEU A 27 1.32 1.36 -12.22
N GLY A 28 1.42 2.59 -12.74
CA GLY A 28 2.69 3.22 -13.06
C GLY A 28 3.52 2.36 -14.02
N GLY A 29 4.68 1.88 -13.56
CA GLY A 29 5.54 0.96 -14.31
C GLY A 29 5.30 -0.53 -14.06
N GLY A 30 4.41 -0.87 -13.13
CA GLY A 30 4.06 -2.24 -12.76
C GLY A 30 5.04 -2.92 -11.79
N THR A 31 5.78 -2.15 -11.00
CA THR A 31 6.82 -2.74 -10.12
C THR A 31 6.22 -3.42 -8.89
N PHE A 32 5.15 -2.87 -8.31
CA PHE A 32 4.56 -3.42 -7.09
C PHE A 32 3.72 -4.67 -7.39
N ASP A 33 2.78 -4.58 -8.34
CA ASP A 33 1.90 -5.67 -8.76
C ASP A 33 2.66 -6.82 -9.42
N MET A 34 3.55 -6.57 -10.39
CA MET A 34 4.31 -7.66 -11.01
C MET A 34 5.31 -8.28 -10.03
N GLY A 35 5.95 -7.47 -9.18
CA GLY A 35 6.82 -7.98 -8.12
C GLY A 35 6.05 -8.84 -7.12
N LEU A 36 4.82 -8.45 -6.76
CA LEU A 36 3.97 -9.27 -5.90
C LEU A 36 3.47 -10.53 -6.63
N HIS A 37 3.16 -10.43 -7.92
CA HIS A 37 2.75 -11.57 -8.73
C HIS A 37 3.85 -12.63 -8.83
N GLU A 38 5.11 -12.21 -8.98
CA GLU A 38 6.28 -13.10 -8.96
C GLU A 38 6.42 -13.81 -7.60
N LEU A 39 6.26 -13.08 -6.49
CA LEU A 39 6.35 -13.65 -5.14
C LEU A 39 5.16 -14.54 -4.77
N LYS A 40 3.97 -14.21 -5.29
CA LYS A 40 2.67 -14.80 -4.93
C LYS A 40 1.78 -14.99 -6.17
N PRO A 41 2.10 -15.97 -7.05
CA PRO A 41 1.38 -16.15 -8.32
C PRO A 41 -0.10 -16.54 -8.15
N ASP A 42 -0.49 -17.04 -6.98
CA ASP A 42 -1.87 -17.46 -6.67
C ASP A 42 -2.74 -16.36 -6.02
N VAL A 43 -2.14 -15.20 -5.70
CA VAL A 43 -2.87 -14.03 -5.19
C VAL A 43 -3.47 -13.29 -6.37
N ASN A 44 -4.75 -12.92 -6.27
CA ASN A 44 -5.45 -12.21 -7.33
C ASN A 44 -5.23 -10.70 -7.22
N ILE A 45 -4.48 -10.13 -8.14
CA ILE A 45 -4.07 -8.72 -8.16
C ILE A 45 -4.89 -7.97 -9.20
N THR A 46 -5.51 -6.87 -8.80
CA THR A 46 -6.09 -5.89 -9.72
C THR A 46 -5.36 -4.55 -9.58
N ALA A 47 -4.60 -4.17 -10.61
CA ALA A 47 -3.94 -2.88 -10.72
C ALA A 47 -4.83 -1.91 -11.50
N VAL A 48 -5.17 -0.76 -10.91
CA VAL A 48 -6.06 0.24 -11.49
C VAL A 48 -5.26 1.51 -11.77
N ASP A 49 -5.29 1.98 -13.01
CA ASP A 49 -4.64 3.22 -13.41
C ASP A 49 -5.59 4.09 -14.25
N ILE A 50 -5.52 5.41 -14.08
CA ILE A 50 -6.33 6.34 -14.86
C ILE A 50 -5.68 6.64 -16.22
N ASP A 51 -4.36 6.47 -16.34
CA ASP A 51 -3.60 6.82 -17.53
C ASP A 51 -3.37 5.62 -18.45
N GLU A 52 -4.12 5.61 -19.56
CA GLU A 52 -4.00 4.61 -20.61
C GLU A 52 -2.59 4.58 -21.25
N VAL A 53 -1.90 5.72 -21.31
CA VAL A 53 -0.54 5.82 -21.87
C VAL A 53 0.45 5.16 -20.92
N ALA A 54 0.36 5.42 -19.62
CA ALA A 54 1.20 4.77 -18.61
C ALA A 54 1.07 3.24 -18.70
N LYS A 55 -0.16 2.72 -18.74
CA LYS A 55 -0.41 1.29 -18.95
C LYS A 55 0.24 0.76 -20.24
N LYS A 56 0.05 1.45 -21.38
CA LYS A 56 0.65 1.02 -22.66
C LYS A 56 2.18 0.95 -22.59
N VAL A 57 2.82 1.91 -21.91
CA VAL A 57 4.27 1.92 -21.70
C VAL A 57 4.69 0.75 -20.81
N ALA A 58 3.99 0.51 -19.70
CA ALA A 58 4.30 -0.56 -18.76
C ALA A 58 4.21 -1.95 -19.41
N PHE A 59 3.16 -2.19 -20.19
CA PHE A 59 2.99 -3.45 -20.94
C PHE A 59 4.05 -3.61 -22.04
N LYS A 60 4.39 -2.52 -22.75
CA LYS A 60 5.32 -2.61 -23.87
C LYS A 60 6.77 -2.73 -23.44
N TYR A 61 7.16 -2.10 -22.33
CA TYR A 61 8.57 -1.91 -22.00
C TYR A 61 8.97 -2.41 -20.60
N PHE A 62 8.04 -2.61 -19.67
CA PHE A 62 8.35 -2.96 -18.28
C PHE A 62 7.87 -4.36 -17.88
N GLY A 63 7.35 -5.14 -18.82
CA GLY A 63 6.99 -6.54 -18.60
C GLY A 63 5.69 -6.75 -17.83
N VAL A 64 4.83 -5.73 -17.76
CA VAL A 64 3.47 -5.90 -17.22
C VAL A 64 2.67 -6.77 -18.16
N GLU A 65 2.03 -7.79 -17.61
CA GLU A 65 1.17 -8.70 -18.36
C GLU A 65 -0.04 -9.11 -17.53
N ASP A 66 -1.22 -9.09 -18.15
CA ASP A 66 -2.43 -9.64 -17.54
C ASP A 66 -2.40 -11.17 -17.59
N SER A 67 -2.80 -11.80 -16.50
CA SER A 67 -2.83 -13.25 -16.35
C SER A 67 -4.13 -13.72 -15.69
N LYS A 68 -4.18 -15.00 -15.27
CA LYS A 68 -5.34 -15.52 -14.52
C LYS A 68 -5.53 -14.78 -13.19
N ASN A 69 -4.44 -14.38 -12.54
CA ASN A 69 -4.43 -13.79 -11.19
C ASN A 69 -3.81 -12.39 -11.18
N HIS A 70 -3.61 -11.77 -12.33
CA HIS A 70 -3.14 -10.39 -12.46
C HIS A 70 -3.98 -9.69 -13.52
N HIS A 71 -4.52 -8.53 -13.18
CA HIS A 71 -5.45 -7.78 -14.02
C HIS A 71 -5.18 -6.28 -13.95
N SER A 72 -5.04 -5.65 -15.11
CA SER A 72 -4.81 -4.22 -15.24
C SER A 72 -6.05 -3.51 -15.79
N VAL A 73 -6.61 -2.59 -15.02
CA VAL A 73 -7.86 -1.88 -15.33
C VAL A 73 -7.58 -0.40 -15.57
N ILE A 74 -8.12 0.15 -16.67
CA ILE A 74 -8.10 1.59 -16.91
C ILE A 74 -9.36 2.21 -16.31
N GLU A 75 -9.22 2.82 -15.12
CA GLU A 75 -10.30 3.49 -14.41
C GLU A 75 -9.75 4.48 -13.37
N ASP A 76 -10.58 5.43 -12.95
CA ASP A 76 -10.29 6.26 -11.78
C ASP A 76 -10.37 5.40 -10.50
N GLY A 77 -9.32 5.41 -9.68
CA GLY A 77 -9.25 4.56 -8.49
C GLY A 77 -10.33 4.85 -7.43
N VAL A 78 -10.80 6.10 -7.32
CA VAL A 78 -11.92 6.44 -6.42
C VAL A 78 -13.21 5.80 -6.93
N LYS A 79 -13.49 5.94 -8.23
CA LYS A 79 -14.66 5.29 -8.86
C LYS A 79 -14.60 3.78 -8.72
N PHE A 80 -13.45 3.17 -8.99
CA PHE A 80 -13.28 1.72 -8.87
C PHE A 80 -13.61 1.23 -7.45
N VAL A 81 -13.19 1.97 -6.41
CA VAL A 81 -13.50 1.64 -5.01
C VAL A 81 -14.99 1.79 -4.69
N GLU A 82 -15.65 2.84 -5.20
CA GLU A 82 -17.11 3.02 -5.08
C GLU A 82 -17.88 1.86 -5.75
N ASP A 83 -17.42 1.43 -6.94
CA ASP A 83 -17.96 0.31 -7.68
C ASP A 83 -17.70 -1.04 -6.98
N ALA A 84 -16.51 -1.21 -6.40
CA ALA A 84 -16.18 -2.39 -5.62
C ALA A 84 -17.10 -2.50 -4.39
N LYS A 85 -17.38 -1.38 -3.72
CA LYS A 85 -18.35 -1.32 -2.62
C LYS A 85 -19.74 -1.72 -3.06
N SER A 86 -20.25 -1.18 -4.18
CA SER A 86 -21.59 -1.52 -4.67
C SER A 86 -21.74 -3.00 -5.05
N LYS A 87 -20.65 -3.61 -5.52
CA LYS A 87 -20.56 -5.04 -5.88
C LYS A 87 -20.21 -5.96 -4.70
N GLY A 88 -20.05 -5.41 -3.48
CA GLY A 88 -19.68 -6.19 -2.29
C GLY A 88 -18.29 -6.83 -2.35
N ARG A 89 -17.38 -6.31 -3.19
CA ARG A 89 -16.01 -6.82 -3.31
C ARG A 89 -15.22 -6.48 -2.05
N LYS A 90 -14.30 -7.38 -1.68
CA LYS A 90 -13.41 -7.22 -0.54
C LYS A 90 -11.96 -7.48 -0.92
N PHE A 91 -11.05 -6.69 -0.37
CA PHE A 91 -9.62 -6.78 -0.60
C PHE A 91 -8.87 -7.05 0.69
N ASP A 92 -7.94 -7.99 0.64
CA ASP A 92 -7.01 -8.29 1.72
C ASP A 92 -5.88 -7.26 1.74
N VAL A 93 -5.35 -6.89 0.58
CA VAL A 93 -4.33 -5.83 0.48
C VAL A 93 -4.84 -4.72 -0.41
N VAL A 94 -4.66 -3.48 0.03
CA VAL A 94 -4.81 -2.31 -0.81
C VAL A 94 -3.47 -1.57 -0.85
N ALA A 95 -2.95 -1.32 -2.05
CA ALA A 95 -1.83 -0.46 -2.30
C ALA A 95 -2.31 0.84 -2.98
N ILE A 96 -1.86 1.98 -2.48
CA ILE A 96 -2.07 3.28 -3.12
C ILE A 96 -0.71 3.84 -3.50
N ASP A 97 -0.41 3.84 -4.80
CA ASP A 97 0.79 4.42 -5.41
C ASP A 97 0.42 5.32 -6.60
N ALA A 98 -0.60 6.17 -6.40
CA ALA A 98 -1.10 7.10 -7.39
C ALA A 98 -0.90 8.54 -6.92
N CYS A 99 -0.43 9.39 -7.84
CA CYS A 99 -0.06 10.76 -7.56
C CYS A 99 -0.87 11.74 -8.43
N ASP A 100 -0.91 13.01 -8.01
CA ASP A 100 -1.46 14.10 -8.80
C ASP A 100 -0.43 15.24 -8.98
N ASP A 101 -0.87 16.36 -9.53
CA ASP A 101 -0.05 17.55 -9.76
C ASP A 101 0.10 18.44 -8.52
N TYR A 102 -0.42 18.02 -7.35
CA TYR A 102 -0.31 18.81 -6.13
C TYR A 102 1.15 18.89 -5.67
N TYR A 103 1.70 20.10 -5.70
CA TYR A 103 3.13 20.31 -5.54
C TYR A 103 3.72 19.77 -4.22
N TRP A 104 3.05 20.00 -3.08
CA TRP A 104 3.62 19.71 -1.76
C TRP A 104 3.54 18.24 -1.38
N LEU A 105 2.45 17.58 -1.73
CA LEU A 105 2.15 16.18 -1.40
C LEU A 105 1.55 15.50 -2.63
N PRO A 106 2.37 15.23 -3.67
CA PRO A 106 1.89 14.66 -4.92
C PRO A 106 1.36 13.23 -4.74
N CYS A 107 1.95 12.44 -3.83
CA CYS A 107 1.51 11.07 -3.58
C CYS A 107 1.19 10.89 -2.10
N PRO A 108 0.04 10.31 -1.74
CA PRO A 108 -1.08 9.99 -2.63
C PRO A 108 -1.77 11.25 -3.16
N GLY A 109 -2.46 11.17 -4.29
CA GLY A 109 -3.27 12.27 -4.83
C GLY A 109 -4.38 12.75 -3.87
N GLU A 110 -4.87 13.98 -4.03
CA GLU A 110 -5.79 14.65 -3.10
C GLU A 110 -7.08 13.87 -2.85
N SER A 111 -7.70 13.36 -3.91
CA SER A 111 -8.93 12.56 -3.82
C SER A 111 -8.74 11.30 -2.98
N LEU A 112 -7.55 10.69 -3.06
CA LEU A 112 -7.14 9.48 -2.34
C LEU A 112 -6.81 9.73 -0.85
N ARG A 113 -6.69 11.00 -0.45
CA ARG A 113 -6.50 11.44 0.95
C ARG A 113 -7.79 11.87 1.64
N SER A 114 -8.88 11.97 0.90
CA SER A 114 -10.14 12.47 1.44
C SER A 114 -10.74 11.49 2.45
N GLU A 115 -11.27 12.01 3.56
CA GLU A 115 -11.89 11.17 4.59
C GLU A 115 -13.05 10.33 4.03
N LYS A 116 -13.83 10.90 3.09
CA LYS A 116 -14.91 10.20 2.39
C LYS A 116 -14.39 8.97 1.65
N PHE A 117 -13.36 9.14 0.81
CA PHE A 117 -12.75 8.03 0.08
C PHE A 117 -12.20 6.98 1.05
N LEU A 118 -11.45 7.39 2.07
CA LEU A 118 -10.82 6.47 3.01
C LEU A 118 -11.85 5.64 3.79
N ARG A 119 -13.00 6.22 4.15
CA ARG A 119 -14.12 5.48 4.77
C ARG A 119 -14.68 4.42 3.82
N THR A 120 -14.95 4.78 2.56
CA THR A 120 -15.37 3.82 1.52
C THR A 120 -14.32 2.74 1.29
N LEU A 121 -13.04 3.12 1.27
CA LEU A 121 -11.92 2.19 1.08
C LEU A 121 -11.86 1.17 2.22
N LYS A 122 -11.96 1.62 3.47
CA LYS A 122 -12.03 0.72 4.63
C LYS A 122 -13.21 -0.25 4.54
N GLU A 123 -14.35 0.18 4.01
CA GLU A 123 -15.50 -0.69 3.79
C GLU A 123 -15.29 -1.75 2.71
N VAL A 124 -14.36 -1.59 1.77
CA VAL A 124 -14.00 -2.65 0.80
C VAL A 124 -12.79 -3.46 1.23
N MET A 125 -12.23 -3.21 2.42
CA MET A 125 -11.18 -4.06 2.98
C MET A 125 -11.77 -5.20 3.81
N THR A 126 -11.01 -6.29 3.93
CA THR A 126 -11.30 -7.34 4.92
C THR A 126 -10.92 -6.87 6.33
N ASP A 127 -11.50 -7.47 7.36
CA ASP A 127 -11.24 -7.09 8.76
C ASP A 127 -9.78 -7.35 9.20
N LYS A 128 -9.01 -8.10 8.42
CA LYS A 128 -7.57 -8.37 8.61
C LYS A 128 -6.71 -7.82 7.47
N GLY A 129 -7.26 -6.90 6.68
CA GLY A 129 -6.59 -6.37 5.52
C GLY A 129 -5.48 -5.38 5.87
N THR A 130 -4.58 -5.15 4.93
CA THR A 130 -3.48 -4.18 5.03
C THR A 130 -3.63 -3.13 3.95
N LEU A 131 -3.57 -1.85 4.33
CA LEU A 131 -3.41 -0.73 3.44
C LEU A 131 -1.93 -0.30 3.45
N THR A 132 -1.30 -0.21 2.29
CA THR A 132 0.03 0.40 2.11
C THR A 132 -0.08 1.59 1.17
N VAL A 133 0.52 2.72 1.52
CA VAL A 133 0.40 3.96 0.75
C VAL A 133 1.79 4.55 0.53
N ASN A 134 2.14 4.87 -0.71
CA ASN A 134 3.29 5.69 -1.01
C ASN A 134 2.97 7.14 -0.67
N PHE A 135 3.69 7.69 0.30
CA PHE A 135 3.59 9.09 0.65
C PHE A 135 4.89 9.79 0.22
N LEU A 136 4.79 10.48 -0.91
CA LEU A 136 5.88 11.26 -1.48
C LEU A 136 5.65 12.73 -1.18
N SER A 137 6.63 13.35 -0.54
CA SER A 137 6.64 14.78 -0.25
C SER A 137 7.89 15.42 -0.86
N ARG A 138 7.78 16.66 -1.35
CA ARG A 138 8.94 17.35 -1.96
C ARG A 138 9.93 17.89 -0.91
N PRO A 139 11.22 18.08 -1.23
CA PRO A 139 12.14 18.80 -0.34
C PRO A 139 11.59 20.20 0.03
N GLY A 140 11.74 20.60 1.30
CA GLY A 140 11.23 21.90 1.80
C GLY A 140 9.73 21.90 2.13
N VAL A 141 9.11 20.72 2.26
CA VAL A 141 7.69 20.57 2.60
C VAL A 141 7.30 21.35 3.83
N ASN A 142 6.18 22.06 3.69
CA ASN A 142 5.41 22.53 4.81
C ASN A 142 4.87 21.30 5.57
N HIS A 143 5.53 20.95 6.68
CA HIS A 143 5.16 19.82 7.54
C HIS A 143 3.66 19.79 7.89
N SER A 144 2.98 20.94 7.93
CA SER A 144 1.54 21.00 8.19
C SER A 144 0.69 20.27 7.14
N LYS A 145 1.08 20.32 5.85
CA LYS A 145 0.34 19.69 4.74
C LYS A 145 0.56 18.18 4.68
N TRP A 146 1.78 17.74 4.99
CA TRP A 146 2.06 16.33 5.14
C TRP A 146 1.28 15.71 6.31
N HIS A 147 1.31 16.37 7.48
CA HIS A 147 0.49 15.93 8.62
C HIS A 147 -1.02 16.00 8.32
N GLU A 148 -1.49 16.96 7.52
CA GLU A 148 -2.89 17.02 7.09
C GLU A 148 -3.31 15.79 6.29
N GLY A 149 -2.49 15.38 5.32
CA GLY A 149 -2.71 14.14 4.58
C GLY A 149 -2.77 12.92 5.50
N LEU A 150 -1.82 12.80 6.43
CA LEU A 150 -1.74 11.67 7.38
C LEU A 150 -2.94 11.61 8.34
N ARG A 151 -3.40 12.76 8.84
CA ARG A 151 -4.49 12.83 9.83
C ARG A 151 -5.77 12.15 9.35
N ASN A 152 -6.11 12.26 8.06
CA ASN A 152 -7.32 11.61 7.53
C ASN A 152 -7.21 10.08 7.55
N TYR A 153 -6.03 9.52 7.30
CA TYR A 153 -5.81 8.08 7.46
C TYR A 153 -5.97 7.66 8.91
N GLN A 154 -5.35 8.38 9.86
CA GLN A 154 -5.44 8.07 11.28
C GLN A 154 -6.86 8.21 11.86
N LYS A 155 -7.69 9.10 11.30
CA LYS A 155 -9.11 9.22 11.68
C LYS A 155 -9.93 7.99 11.27
N VAL A 156 -9.57 7.33 10.18
CA VAL A 156 -10.35 6.23 9.60
C VAL A 156 -9.81 4.86 10.03
N PHE A 157 -8.49 4.71 10.08
CA PHE A 157 -7.79 3.48 10.44
C PHE A 157 -7.33 3.53 11.90
N PRO A 158 -7.76 2.59 12.76
CA PRO A 158 -7.42 2.59 14.19
C PRO A 158 -5.94 2.43 14.49
N THR A 159 -5.15 1.92 13.54
CA THR A 159 -3.71 1.73 13.70
C THR A 159 -3.02 1.97 12.36
N CYS A 160 -1.98 2.79 12.40
CA CYS A 160 -1.08 3.00 11.29
C CYS A 160 0.38 2.96 11.76
N PHE A 161 1.27 2.66 10.83
CA PHE A 161 2.70 2.58 10.99
C PHE A 161 3.38 3.42 9.92
N GLU A 162 4.50 4.00 10.32
CA GLU A 162 5.51 4.57 9.47
C GLU A 162 6.54 3.51 9.11
N PHE A 163 6.75 3.24 7.81
CA PHE A 163 7.91 2.52 7.33
C PHE A 163 8.86 3.46 6.58
N LYS A 164 10.11 3.53 7.06
CA LYS A 164 11.22 4.27 6.45
C LYS A 164 12.27 3.29 5.94
N GLY A 165 12.81 3.58 4.76
CA GLY A 165 13.90 2.83 4.12
C GLY A 165 15.01 3.77 3.65
N LEU A 166 15.68 3.42 2.54
CA LEU A 166 16.79 4.20 1.99
C LEU A 166 16.39 5.55 1.38
N SER A 167 15.15 5.68 0.93
CA SER A 167 14.64 6.89 0.28
C SER A 167 14.01 7.86 1.29
N ASN A 168 13.89 9.13 0.89
CA ASN A 168 13.05 10.10 1.60
C ASN A 168 11.54 9.80 1.45
N ASN A 169 11.16 8.82 0.63
CA ASN A 169 9.78 8.38 0.51
C ASN A 169 9.39 7.60 1.77
N PHE A 170 8.25 7.97 2.30
CA PHE A 170 7.68 7.36 3.49
C PHE A 170 6.54 6.44 3.05
N VAL A 171 6.50 5.22 3.60
CA VAL A 171 5.41 4.29 3.35
C VAL A 171 4.52 4.27 4.58
N LEU A 172 3.27 4.70 4.40
CA LEU A 172 2.24 4.53 5.43
C LEU A 172 1.67 3.13 5.33
N ILE A 173 1.59 2.43 6.45
CA ILE A 173 0.93 1.13 6.55
C ILE A 173 -0.22 1.27 7.54
N CYS A 174 -1.46 1.00 7.14
CA CYS A 174 -2.62 1.08 8.03
C CYS A 174 -3.41 -0.23 8.03
N VAL A 175 -4.05 -0.51 9.16
CA VAL A 175 -4.89 -1.71 9.34
C VAL A 175 -6.27 -1.32 9.89
N PRO A 176 -7.35 -2.04 9.54
CA PRO A 176 -8.71 -1.67 9.95
C PRO A 176 -9.02 -2.02 11.41
N TYR A 177 -8.12 -2.71 12.09
CA TYR A 177 -8.22 -3.15 13.48
C TYR A 177 -7.27 -2.37 14.39
N LYS A 178 -7.55 -2.39 15.70
CA LYS A 178 -6.71 -1.73 16.70
C LYS A 178 -5.55 -2.66 17.11
N VAL A 179 -4.36 -2.09 17.18
CA VAL A 179 -3.17 -2.69 17.78
C VAL A 179 -2.70 -1.77 18.89
N GLU A 180 -2.66 -2.26 20.13
CA GLU A 180 -2.11 -1.49 21.24
C GLU A 180 -0.59 -1.40 21.10
N GLU A 181 -0.05 -0.20 21.29
CA GLU A 181 1.39 0.01 21.30
C GLU A 181 1.96 -0.35 22.69
N THR A 182 2.53 -1.55 22.77
CA THR A 182 3.21 -2.07 23.96
C THR A 182 4.64 -2.47 23.59
N LEU A 183 5.48 -2.74 24.59
CA LEU A 183 6.81 -3.28 24.32
C LEU A 183 6.73 -4.61 23.55
N GLN A 184 5.75 -5.46 23.87
CA GLN A 184 5.54 -6.72 23.16
C GLN A 184 5.13 -6.51 21.70
N SER A 185 4.19 -5.59 21.41
CA SER A 185 3.78 -5.36 20.02
C SER A 185 4.89 -4.70 19.21
N ARG A 186 5.65 -3.75 19.78
CA ARG A 186 6.85 -3.20 19.14
C ARG A 186 7.87 -4.28 18.78
N GLN A 187 8.15 -5.18 19.72
CA GLN A 187 9.08 -6.28 19.49
C GLN A 187 8.58 -7.22 18.39
N LEU A 188 7.29 -7.60 18.43
CA LEU A 188 6.67 -8.44 17.40
C LEU A 188 6.82 -7.85 15.99
N TYR A 189 6.49 -6.58 15.79
CA TYR A 189 6.58 -5.97 14.46
C TYR A 189 8.02 -5.73 14.01
N LYS A 190 8.95 -5.55 14.94
CA LYS A 190 10.38 -5.54 14.63
C LYS A 190 10.86 -6.90 14.15
N GLU A 191 10.50 -7.98 14.84
CA GLU A 191 10.84 -9.35 14.44
C GLU A 191 10.25 -9.70 13.08
N ARG A 192 8.98 -9.35 12.83
CA ARG A 192 8.36 -9.55 11.52
C ARG A 192 9.04 -8.73 10.42
N LEU A 193 9.45 -7.50 10.72
CA LEU A 193 10.22 -6.70 9.77
C LEU A 193 11.53 -7.40 9.41
N ASP A 194 12.28 -7.85 10.42
CA ASP A 194 13.56 -8.53 10.21
C ASP A 194 13.39 -9.84 9.40
N GLU A 195 12.34 -10.63 9.71
CA GLU A 195 11.99 -11.85 8.98
C GLU A 195 11.65 -11.56 7.50
N VAL A 196 10.81 -10.55 7.24
CA VAL A 196 10.44 -10.16 5.87
C VAL A 196 11.64 -9.64 5.10
N MET A 197 12.51 -8.84 5.72
CA MET A 197 13.72 -8.34 5.07
C MET A 197 14.68 -9.49 4.72
N SER A 198 14.78 -10.49 5.59
CA SER A 198 15.56 -11.70 5.29
C SER A 198 14.94 -12.51 4.15
N ALA A 199 13.63 -12.75 4.19
CA ALA A 199 12.94 -13.56 3.19
C ALA A 199 12.98 -12.92 1.78
N LEU A 200 12.98 -11.59 1.71
CA LEU A 200 13.08 -10.85 0.45
C LEU A 200 14.53 -10.55 0.03
N ASN A 201 15.53 -11.10 0.72
CA ASN A 201 16.96 -10.82 0.49
C ASN A 201 17.34 -9.33 0.55
N LEU A 202 16.65 -8.55 1.39
CA LEU A 202 16.85 -7.11 1.56
C LEU A 202 17.68 -6.74 2.79
N THR A 203 18.05 -7.71 3.63
CA THR A 203 18.77 -7.46 4.90
C THR A 203 20.02 -6.62 4.71
N ALA A 204 20.90 -6.97 3.77
CA ALA A 204 22.13 -6.23 3.53
C ALA A 204 21.86 -4.82 2.95
N THR A 205 20.87 -4.71 2.07
CA THR A 205 20.51 -3.45 1.40
C THR A 205 19.90 -2.44 2.37
N LEU A 206 19.08 -2.90 3.31
CA LEU A 206 18.32 -2.04 4.22
C LEU A 206 18.84 -2.05 5.66
N GLN A 207 20.01 -2.64 5.90
CA GLN A 207 20.61 -2.73 7.24
C GLN A 207 20.79 -1.33 7.84
N GLY A 208 20.15 -1.09 8.99
CA GLY A 208 20.20 0.21 9.68
C GLY A 208 19.30 1.30 9.08
N TYR A 209 18.61 1.03 7.97
CA TYR A 209 17.70 1.95 7.31
C TYR A 209 16.23 1.55 7.43
N ALA A 210 15.93 0.24 7.43
CA ALA A 210 14.58 -0.26 7.62
C ALA A 210 14.11 -0.02 9.05
N VAL A 211 13.19 0.92 9.21
CA VAL A 211 12.58 1.24 10.50
C VAL A 211 11.07 1.26 10.35
N LEU A 212 10.39 0.58 11.27
CA LEU A 212 8.94 0.56 11.36
C LEU A 212 8.52 1.13 12.72
N ASN A 213 7.78 2.24 12.70
CA ASN A 213 7.29 2.91 13.90
C ASN A 213 5.77 2.94 13.90
N PHE A 214 5.14 2.78 15.06
CA PHE A 214 3.73 3.15 15.18
C PHE A 214 3.56 4.65 14.95
N LEU A 215 2.49 5.02 14.27
CA LEU A 215 2.19 6.39 13.94
C LEU A 215 1.15 6.92 14.93
N ASN A 216 1.65 7.39 16.08
CA ASN A 216 0.82 7.97 17.14
C ASN A 216 0.65 9.47 16.92
N ASN A 217 -0.60 9.89 16.72
CA ASN A 217 -1.13 11.26 16.73
C ASN A 217 -0.10 12.41 16.52
N TYR A 218 -0.05 12.93 15.29
CA TYR A 218 0.51 14.25 14.98
C TYR A 218 -0.53 15.37 15.15
#